data_AF-A0A7L3Q5H1-F1
#
_entry.id   AF-A0A7L3Q5H1-F1
#
_cell.length_a   1.000
_cell.length_b   1.000
_cell.length_c   1.000
_cell.angle_alpha   90.00
_cell.angle_beta   90.00
_cell.angle_gamma   90.00
#
_symmetry.space_group_name_H-M   'P 1'
#
loop_
_entity.id
_entity.type
_entity.pdbx_description
1 polymer ?
#
loop_
_entity_poly.entity_id
_entity_poly.type
_entity_poly.pdbx_seq_one_letter_code
_entity_poly.pdbx_strand_id
1 'polypeptide(L)' 'FEDLIYTYRIFREHQGYFRIQTSEGVPERIFKTLTDLIYTFEKPNQGLITNLRYPVKKPKALRRSQ' A
#
# COMPACT_ATOMS: atom_id res chain seq x y z
N PHE A 1 15.42 -1.83 12.41
CA PHE A 1 14.00 -1.85 12.01
C PHE A 1 13.41 -3.10 12.60
N GLU A 2 12.25 -2.99 13.24
CA GLU A 2 11.61 -4.13 13.89
C GLU A 2 11.24 -5.15 12.81
N ASP A 3 11.48 -6.44 13.07
CA ASP A 3 11.13 -7.56 12.18
C ASP A 3 9.60 -7.80 12.18
N LEU A 4 8.85 -6.73 11.92
CA LEU A 4 7.39 -6.67 11.99
C LEU A 4 6.79 -6.33 10.62
N ILE A 5 5.63 -6.91 10.36
CA ILE A 5 4.86 -6.67 9.14
C ILE A 5 3.66 -5.80 9.48
N TYR A 6 3.70 -4.55 9.04
CA TYR A 6 2.59 -3.61 9.15
C TYR A 6 1.63 -3.81 7.98
N THR A 7 0.41 -4.23 8.29
CA THR A 7 -0.62 -4.52 7.27
C THR A 7 -1.69 -3.42 7.27
N TYR A 8 -1.97 -2.87 6.09
CA TYR A 8 -2.96 -1.81 5.89
C TYR A 8 -4.07 -2.30 4.97
N ARG A 9 -5.31 -1.86 5.23
CA ARG A 9 -6.47 -2.21 4.39
C ARG A 9 -6.69 -1.16 3.32
N ILE A 10 -6.82 -1.59 2.07
CA ILE A 10 -7.20 -0.74 0.95
C ILE A 10 -8.59 -1.18 0.47
N PHE A 11 -9.52 -0.24 0.43
CA PHE A 11 -10.89 -0.42 -0.01
C PHE A 11 -11.07 0.22 -1.38
N ARG A 12 -11.87 -0.41 -2.23
CA ARG A 12 -12.30 0.18 -3.49
C ARG A 12 -13.65 0.85 -3.27
N GLU A 13 -13.69 2.16 -3.45
CA GLU A 13 -14.87 2.98 -3.26
C GLU A 13 -15.72 3.03 -4.54
N HIS A 14 -16.91 3.63 -4.42
CA HIS A 14 -17.76 3.94 -5.56
C HIS A 14 -16.99 4.76 -6.61
N GLN A 15 -17.27 4.53 -7.89
CA GLN A 15 -16.58 5.13 -9.04
C GLN A 15 -15.11 4.70 -9.23
N GLY A 16 -14.63 3.68 -8.49
CA GLY A 16 -13.33 3.05 -8.74
C GLY A 16 -12.14 3.71 -8.04
N TYR A 17 -12.41 4.68 -7.15
CA TYR A 17 -11.40 5.25 -6.26
C TYR A 17 -10.95 4.24 -5.20
N PHE A 18 -9.84 4.54 -4.52
CA PHE A 18 -9.25 3.74 -3.47
C PHE A 18 -9.15 4.52 -2.17
N ARG A 19 -9.61 3.94 -1.06
CA ARG A 19 -9.41 4.45 0.29
C ARG A 19 -8.48 3.52 1.05
N ILE A 20 -7.59 4.07 1.87
CA ILE A 20 -6.69 3.28 2.72
C ILE A 20 -6.93 3.62 4.19
N GLN A 21 -6.93 2.60 5.04
CA GLN A 21 -7.00 2.76 6.48
C GLN A 21 -5.58 2.74 7.06
N THR A 22 -5.10 3.90 7.50
CA THR A 22 -3.81 4.10 8.17
C THR A 22 -3.96 4.16 9.69
N SER A 23 -2.91 4.57 10.41
CA SER A 23 -2.97 4.78 11.86
C SER A 23 -4.07 5.75 12.27
N GLU A 24 -4.60 5.57 13.47
CA GLU A 24 -5.60 6.44 14.09
C GLU A 24 -5.12 7.89 14.14
N GLY A 25 -6.04 8.84 13.91
CA GLY A 25 -5.74 10.27 13.87
C GLY A 25 -5.15 10.81 12.56
N VAL A 26 -4.85 9.94 11.58
CA VAL A 26 -4.48 10.38 10.23
C VAL A 26 -5.75 10.59 9.40
N PRO A 27 -5.93 11.76 8.75
CA PRO A 27 -7.08 11.99 7.87
C PRO A 27 -7.18 10.94 6.77
N GLU A 28 -8.39 10.43 6.53
CA GLU A 28 -8.63 9.50 5.43
C GLU A 28 -8.28 10.16 4.09
N ARG A 29 -7.65 9.39 3.20
CA ARG A 29 -7.30 9.82 1.85
C ARG A 29 -7.93 8.91 0.81
N ILE A 30 -8.41 9.54 -0.26
CA ILE A 30 -9.00 8.87 -1.42
C ILE A 30 -8.08 9.09 -2.62
N PHE A 31 -7.78 8.02 -3.34
CA PHE A 31 -6.89 8.00 -4.49
C PHE A 31 -7.65 7.56 -5.75
N LYS A 32 -7.31 8.15 -6.90
CA LYS A 32 -7.88 7.74 -8.20
C LYS A 32 -7.33 6.39 -8.65
N THR A 33 -6.04 6.16 -8.44
CA THR A 33 -5.35 4.94 -8.86
C THR A 33 -4.51 4.35 -7.73
N LEU A 34 -4.20 3.05 -7.82
CA LEU A 34 -3.23 2.41 -6.93
C LEU A 34 -1.82 3.01 -7.08
N THR A 35 -1.47 3.49 -8.28
CA THR A 35 -0.18 4.13 -8.53
C THR A 35 -0.04 5.42 -7.72
N ASP A 36 -1.07 6.26 -7.69
CA ASP A 36 -1.07 7.51 -6.92
C ASP A 36 -0.97 7.25 -5.41
N LEU A 37 -1.66 6.18 -4.95
CA LEU A 37 -1.59 5.70 -3.58
C LEU A 37 -0.14 5.31 -3.24
N ILE A 38 0.49 4.46 -4.06
CA ILE A 38 1.88 4.01 -3.83
C ILE A 38 2.83 5.22 -3.80
N TYR A 39 2.78 6.08 -4.81
CA TYR A 39 3.64 7.26 -4.92
C TYR A 39 3.51 8.21 -3.72
N THR A 40 2.30 8.34 -3.16
CA THR A 40 2.09 9.14 -1.96
C THR A 40 2.83 8.53 -0.78
N PHE A 41 2.70 7.23 -0.56
CA PHE A 41 3.31 6.54 0.59
C PHE A 41 4.80 6.20 0.43
N GLU A 42 5.39 6.43 -0.74
CA GLU A 42 6.85 6.46 -0.90
C GLU A 42 7.48 7.63 -0.14
N LYS A 43 6.74 8.71 0.09
CA LYS A 43 7.21 9.88 0.85
C LYS A 43 7.12 9.61 2.37
N PRO A 44 8.07 10.12 3.17
CA PRO A 44 8.00 9.98 4.62
C PRO A 44 6.81 10.74 5.23
N ASN A 45 6.42 10.32 6.44
CA ASN A 45 5.41 10.99 7.28
C ASN A 45 4.01 11.12 6.63
N GLN A 46 3.60 10.14 5.83
CA GLN A 46 2.28 10.13 5.18
C GLN A 46 1.23 9.26 5.88
N GLY A 47 1.53 8.73 7.07
CA GLY A 47 0.61 7.90 7.86
C GLY A 47 0.91 6.40 7.87
N LEU A 48 1.98 5.95 7.20
CA LEU A 48 2.55 4.63 7.42
C LEU A 48 3.65 4.71 8.48
N ILE A 49 3.88 3.61 9.19
CA ILE A 49 4.99 3.47 10.14
C ILE A 49 6.34 3.61 9.42
N THR A 50 6.44 3.06 8.21
CA THR A 50 7.59 3.21 7.33
C THR A 50 7.13 3.53 5.91
N ASN A 51 7.86 4.42 5.24
CA ASN A 51 7.56 4.78 3.85
C ASN A 51 7.91 3.63 2.90
N LEU A 52 7.17 3.51 1.80
CA LEU A 52 7.44 2.50 0.77
C LEU A 52 8.76 2.83 0.08
N ARG A 53 9.61 1.82 -0.11
CA ARG A 53 10.94 2.00 -0.73
C ARG A 53 11.30 0.92 -1.74
N TYR A 54 11.06 -0.34 -1.38
CA TYR A 54 11.50 -1.49 -2.17
C TYR A 54 10.29 -2.37 -2.54
N PRO A 55 9.74 -2.24 -3.75
CA PRO A 55 8.59 -3.05 -4.16
C PRO A 55 8.99 -4.52 -4.29
N VAL A 56 8.32 -5.38 -3.52
CA VAL A 56 8.52 -6.83 -3.59
C VAL A 56 7.68 -7.39 -4.74
N LYS A 57 8.35 -7.78 -5.83
CA LYS A 57 7.67 -8.34 -7.02
C LYS A 57 7.21 -9.77 -6.74
N LYS A 58 6.06 -10.14 -7.30
CA LYS A 58 5.58 -11.52 -7.28
C LYS A 58 6.67 -12.45 -7.86
N PRO A 59 7.07 -13.53 -7.15
CA PRO A 59 7.98 -14.51 -7.70
C PRO A 59 7.44 -15.05 -9.02
N LYS A 60 8.29 -15.17 -10.04
CA LYS A 60 7.91 -15.89 -11.26
C LYS A 60 7.54 -17.31 -10.84
N ALA A 61 6.31 -17.73 -11.12
CA ALA A 61 5.94 -19.12 -10.89
C ALA A 61 6.92 -19.99 -11.68
N LEU A 62 7.67 -20.84 -10.99
CA LEU A 62 8.34 -21.96 -11.66
C LEU A 62 7.22 -22.73 -12.34
N ARG A 63 7.25 -22.80 -13.68
CA ARG A 63 6.32 -23.64 -14.43
C ARG A 63 6.46 -25.03 -13.83
N ARG A 64 5.41 -25.52 -13.15
CA ARG A 64 5.34 -26.93 -12.81
C ARG A 64 5.36 -27.66 -14.15
N SER A 65 6.46 -28.33 -14.47
CA SER A 65 6.49 -29.31 -15.55
C SER A 65 5.41 -30.33 -15.20
N GLN A 66 4.36 -30.37 -16.02
CA GLN A 66 3.41 -31.47 -16.00
C GLN A 66 4.07 -32.72 -16.58
#